data_AF-A0A6M0IGE5-F1
#
_entry.id   AF-A0A6M0IGE5-F1
#
_cell.length_a   1.000
_cell.length_b   1.000
_cell.length_c   1.000
_cell.angle_alpha   90.00
_cell.angle_beta   90.00
_cell.angle_gamma   90.00
#
_symmetry.space_group_name_H-M   'P 1'
#
loop_
_entity.id
_entity.type
_entity.pdbx_description
1 polymer ?
#
loop_
_entity_poly.entity_id
_entity_poly.type
_entity_poly.pdbx_seq_one_letter_code
_entity_poly.pdbx_strand_id
1 'polypeptide(L)' 'MNALKKYLGVVWILLGIYVGYDQITDSLAKITSDKLEDRVFGWVILCVLIPIVVGGLLLFGKYALDGEYDSNERKNE' A
#
# COMPACT_ATOMS: atom_id res chain seq x y z
N MET A 1 -4.06 18.49 17.74
CA MET A 1 -3.29 17.23 17.62
C MET A 1 -4.00 16.30 16.65
N ASN A 2 -3.25 15.69 15.74
CA ASN A 2 -3.50 14.34 15.24
C ASN A 2 -4.71 14.04 14.34
N ALA A 3 -5.69 14.91 14.14
CA ALA A 3 -6.82 14.61 13.23
C ALA A 3 -6.40 14.49 11.75
N LEU A 4 -5.58 15.43 11.26
CA LEU A 4 -5.12 15.42 9.87
C LEU A 4 -4.23 14.20 9.59
N LYS A 5 -3.25 13.92 10.47
CA LYS A 5 -2.34 12.78 10.32
C LYS A 5 -3.07 11.43 10.44
N LYS A 6 -4.04 11.32 11.34
CA LYS A 6 -4.89 10.12 11.48
C LYS A 6 -5.81 9.94 10.26
N TYR A 7 -6.35 11.03 9.71
CA TYR A 7 -7.13 11.00 8.47
C TYR A 7 -6.27 10.56 7.28
N LEU A 8 -5.05 11.08 7.15
CA LEU A 8 -4.08 10.62 6.15
C LEU A 8 -3.80 9.13 6.32
N GLY A 9 -3.56 8.63 7.53
CA GLY A 9 -3.36 7.20 7.79
C GLY A 9 -4.52 6.32 7.29
N VAL A 10 -5.76 6.71 7.59
CA VAL A 10 -6.96 6.01 7.08
C VAL A 10 -7.03 6.05 5.55
N VAL A 11 -6.74 7.22 4.95
CA VAL A 11 -6.73 7.38 3.50
C VAL A 11 -5.70 6.44 2.85
N TRP A 12 -4.51 6.29 3.43
CA TRP A 12 -3.47 5.40 2.91
C TRP A 12 -3.84 3.91 3.01
N ILE A 13 -4.53 3.51 4.07
CA ILE A 13 -5.06 2.13 4.21
C ILE A 13 -6.11 1.86 3.14
N LEU A 14 -7.07 2.77 2.96
CA LEU A 14 -8.13 2.62 1.94
C LEU A 14 -7.54 2.59 0.53
N LEU A 15 -6.56 3.44 0.24
CA LEU A 15 -5.80 3.42 -1.02
C LEU A 15 -5.06 2.09 -1.20
N GLY A 16 -4.39 1.57 -0.17
CA GLY A 16 -3.69 0.29 -0.25
C GLY A 16 -4.63 -0.88 -0.56
N ILE A 17 -5.81 -0.91 0.06
CA ILE A 17 -6.83 -1.93 -0.21
C ILE A 17 -7.37 -1.81 -1.64
N TYR A 18 -7.67 -0.59 -2.08
CA TYR A 18 -8.19 -0.33 -3.43
C TYR A 18 -7.18 -0.73 -4.52
N VAL A 19 -5.93 -0.26 -4.40
CA VAL A 19 -4.84 -0.59 -5.33
C VAL A 19 -4.53 -2.09 -5.29
N GLY A 20 -4.57 -2.71 -4.12
CA GLY A 20 -4.39 -4.16 -4.00
C GLY A 20 -5.44 -4.96 -4.77
N TYR A 21 -6.71 -4.59 -4.66
CA TYR A 21 -7.79 -5.24 -5.40
C TYR A 21 -7.61 -5.11 -6.91
N ASP A 22 -7.41 -3.88 -7.40
CA ASP A 22 -7.26 -3.55 -8.81
C ASP A 22 -6.06 -4.27 -9.45
N GLN A 23 -4.90 -4.24 -8.78
CA GLN A 23 -3.68 -4.90 -9.25
C GLN A 23 -3.80 -6.43 -9.24
N ILE A 24 -4.53 -7.03 -8.29
CA ILE A 24 -4.75 -8.48 -8.29
C ILE A 24 -5.59 -8.86 -9.51
N THR A 25 -6.67 -8.13 -9.80
CA THR A 25 -7.53 -8.40 -10.97
C THR A 25 -6.76 -8.26 -12.28
N ASP A 26 -5.96 -7.21 -12.42
CA ASP A 26 -5.14 -6.97 -13.62
C ASP A 26 -4.04 -8.01 -13.79
N SER A 27 -3.39 -8.40 -12.70
CA SER A 27 -2.31 -9.40 -12.74
C SER A 27 -2.87 -10.77 -13.11
N LEU A 28 -4.05 -11.12 -12.62
CA LEU A 28 -4.71 -12.38 -12.96
C LEU A 28 -5.06 -12.44 -14.45
N ALA A 29 -5.57 -11.34 -15.02
CA ALA A 29 -5.82 -11.24 -16.47
C ALA A 29 -4.52 -11.38 -17.29
N LYS A 30 -3.43 -10.75 -16.86
CA LYS A 30 -2.12 -10.85 -17.52
C LYS A 30 -1.50 -12.26 -17.47
N ILE A 31 -1.72 -13.00 -16.39
CA ILE A 31 -1.25 -14.40 -16.28
C ILE A 31 -1.97 -15.31 -17.29
N THR A 32 -3.23 -15.02 -17.62
CA THR A 32 -4.00 -15.76 -18.63
C THR A 32 -3.65 -15.40 -20.08
N SER A 33 -2.82 -14.38 -20.30
CA SER A 33 -2.33 -14.01 -21.64
C SER A 33 -1.47 -15.12 -22.26
N ASP A 34 -1.51 -15.23 -23.58
CA ASP A 34 -0.69 -16.17 -24.36
C ASP A 34 0.77 -15.71 -24.53
N LYS A 35 1.06 -14.45 -24.18
CA LYS A 35 2.41 -13.90 -24.22
C LYS A 35 3.17 -14.29 -22.95
N LEU A 36 4.30 -14.97 -23.15
CA LEU A 36 5.18 -15.40 -22.05
C LEU A 36 5.67 -14.22 -21.22
N GLU A 37 6.01 -13.10 -21.87
CA GLU A 37 6.48 -11.88 -21.23
C GLU A 37 5.43 -11.30 -20.26
N ASP A 38 4.18 -11.18 -20.72
CA ASP A 38 3.06 -10.70 -19.90
C ASP A 38 2.77 -11.63 -18.72
N ARG A 39 2.90 -12.95 -18.94
CA ARG A 39 2.66 -13.96 -17.91
C ARG A 39 3.70 -13.92 -16.80
N VAL A 40 4.98 -13.80 -17.15
CA VAL A 40 6.07 -13.63 -16.18
C VAL A 40 5.90 -12.32 -15.42
N PHE A 41 5.59 -11.22 -16.13
CA PHE A 41 5.38 -9.92 -15.50
C PHE A 41 4.17 -9.93 -14.55
N GLY A 42 3.07 -10.60 -14.92
CA GLY A 42 1.91 -10.79 -14.06
C GLY A 42 2.24 -11.51 -12.75
N TRP A 43 3.07 -12.55 -12.81
CA TRP A 43 3.55 -13.24 -11.59
C TRP A 43 4.45 -12.36 -10.72
N VAL A 44 5.35 -11.59 -11.33
CA VAL A 44 6.21 -10.65 -10.59
C VAL A 44 5.37 -9.59 -9.89
N ILE A 45 4.37 -9.03 -10.56
CA ILE A 45 3.48 -8.06 -9.95
C ILE A 45 2.75 -8.69 -8.76
N LEU A 46 2.16 -9.86 -8.97
CA LEU A 46 1.31 -10.51 -7.97
C LEU A 46 2.08 -10.98 -6.73
N CYS A 47 3.28 -11.53 -6.90
CA CYS A 47 4.10 -12.05 -5.80
C CYS A 47 5.04 -11.04 -5.16
N VAL A 48 5.43 -9.98 -5.86
CA VAL A 48 6.48 -9.04 -5.39
C VAL A 48 5.93 -7.63 -5.25
N LEU A 49 5.43 -7.02 -6.33
CA LEU A 49 5.02 -5.61 -6.28
C LEU A 49 3.78 -5.39 -5.41
N ILE A 50 2.74 -6.21 -5.55
CA ILE A 50 1.52 -6.07 -4.74
C ILE A 50 1.81 -6.17 -3.24
N PRO A 51 2.49 -7.22 -2.73
CA PRO A 51 2.75 -7.30 -1.29
C PRO A 51 3.68 -6.18 -0.79
N ILE A 52 4.64 -5.70 -1.60
CA ILE A 52 5.49 -4.58 -1.21
C ILE A 52 4.70 -3.26 -1.15
N VAL A 53 3.92 -2.95 -2.18
CA VAL A 53 3.17 -1.69 -2.27
C VAL A 53 2.02 -1.67 -1.26
N VAL A 54 1.17 -2.71 -1.27
CA VAL A 54 0.03 -2.81 -0.35
C VAL A 54 0.53 -2.97 1.08
N GLY A 55 1.53 -3.81 1.32
CA GLY A 55 2.14 -3.98 2.64
C GLY A 55 2.73 -2.67 3.16
N GLY A 56 3.48 -1.94 2.33
CA GLY A 56 4.03 -0.64 2.67
C GLY A 56 2.95 0.41 2.97
N LEU A 57 1.89 0.49 2.17
CA LEU A 57 0.77 1.41 2.38
C LEU A 57 -0.02 1.10 3.66
N LEU A 58 -0.26 -0.18 3.94
CA LEU A 58 -0.91 -0.62 5.17
C LEU A 58 -0.03 -0.33 6.40
N LEU A 59 1.27 -0.60 6.31
CA LEU A 59 2.22 -0.33 7.39
C LEU A 59 2.30 1.18 7.68
N PHE A 60 2.39 1.98 6.62
CA PHE A 60 2.41 3.44 6.72
C PHE A 60 1.12 3.99 7.34
N GLY A 61 -0.02 3.50 6.88
CA GLY A 61 -1.32 3.87 7.44
C GLY A 61 -1.46 3.46 8.90
N LYS A 62 -0.97 2.27 9.28
CA LYS A 62 -0.97 1.80 10.67
C LYS A 62 -0.10 2.68 11.57
N TYR A 63 1.14 2.97 11.18
CA TYR A 63 2.00 3.88 11.97
C TYR A 63 1.46 5.31 12.05
N ALA A 64 0.78 5.79 11.01
CA ALA A 64 0.08 7.08 11.04
C ALA A 64 -1.13 7.09 11.99
N LEU A 65 -1.80 5.94 12.17
CA LEU A 65 -2.88 5.78 13.15
C LEU A 65 -2.37 5.66 14.60
N ASP A 66 -1.25 4.96 14.80
CA ASP A 66 -0.62 4.77 16.12
C ASP A 66 0.00 6.06 16.67
N GLY A 67 0.12 7.10 15.84
CA GLY A 67 0.55 8.43 16.30
C GLY A 67 2.07 8.57 16.44
N GLU A 68 2.85 7.58 15.99
CA GLU A 68 4.33 7.60 15.94
C GLU A 68 4.88 8.80 15.13
N TYR A 69 4.11 9.33 14.17
CA TYR A 69 4.46 10.54 13.42
C TYR A 69 4.15 11.85 14.16
N ASP A 70 3.71 11.81 15.42
CA ASP A 70 3.43 13.00 16.22
C ASP A 70 4.73 13.59 16.78
N SER A 71 5.38 14.43 15.96
CA SER A 71 6.62 15.14 16.27
C SER A 71 6.45 16.27 17.30
N ASN A 72 5.81 16.01 18.44
CA ASN A 72 5.67 16.98 19.55
C ASN A 72 6.76 16.83 20.64
N GLU A 73 7.85 16.10 20.38
CA GLU A 73 8.98 15.96 21.33
C GLU A 73 10.17 16.92 21.12
N ARG A 74 10.06 17.98 20.29
CA ARG A 74 11.15 19.00 20.19
C ARG A 74 10.68 20.45 20.27
N LYS A 75 9.98 20.78 21.35
CA LYS A 75 9.93 22.15 21.89
C LYS A 75 9.72 22.05 23.39
N ASN A 76 10.78 21.79 24.15
CA ASN A 76 10.96 22.10 25.58
C ASN A 76 12.41 21.74 25.97
N GLU A 77 13.37 22.37 25.30
CA GLU A 77 14.73 22.61 25.82
C GLU A 77 15.02 24.10 25.64
#